data_AF-W7EYV7-F1
#
_entry.id   AF-W7EYV7-F1
#
_cell.length_a   1.000
_cell.length_b   1.000
_cell.length_c   1.000
_cell.angle_alpha   90.00
_cell.angle_beta   90.00
_cell.angle_gamma   90.00
#
_symmetry.space_group_name_H-M   'P 1'
#
loop_
_entity.id
_entity.type
_entity.pdbx_description
1 polymer ?
#
loop_
_entity_poly.entity_id
_entity_poly.type
_entity_poly.pdbx_seq_one_letter_code
_entity_poly.pdbx_strand_id
1 'polypeptide(L)' 'ITTIERNIAIRMLRAGASFKEVGKAFYRDPSAIRKLQKKFNLTGSTNDKPRSGRPSILSPH' A
#
# COMPACT_ATOMS: atom_id res chain seq x y z
N ILE A 1 4.59 -0.59 -7.59
CA ILE A 1 3.20 -0.52 -8.07
C ILE A 1 2.72 0.91 -7.99
N THR A 2 2.05 1.37 -9.03
CA THR A 2 1.44 2.70 -9.06
C THR A 2 0.30 2.79 -8.05
N THR A 3 -0.18 3.99 -7.75
CA THR A 3 -1.37 4.17 -6.89
C THR A 3 -2.62 3.56 -7.54
N ILE A 4 -2.74 3.64 -8.86
CA ILE A 4 -3.85 3.06 -9.62
C ILE A 4 -3.87 1.53 -9.45
N GLU A 5 -2.74 0.87 -9.67
CA GLU A 5 -2.61 -0.59 -9.47
C GLU A 5 -2.96 -1.01 -8.04
N ARG A 6 -2.57 -0.21 -7.03
CA ARG A 6 -2.93 -0.47 -5.64
C ARG A 6 -4.44 -0.43 -5.41
N ASN A 7 -5.11 0.58 -5.98
CA ASN A 7 -6.55 0.72 -5.86
C ASN A 7 -7.27 -0.47 -6.50
N ILE A 8 -6.81 -0.92 -7.67
CA ILE A 8 -7.36 -2.09 -8.35
C ILE A 8 -7.10 -3.36 -7.53
N ALA A 9 -5.89 -3.55 -7.01
CA ALA A 9 -5.55 -4.69 -6.15
C ALA A 9 -6.45 -4.77 -4.91
N ILE A 10 -6.72 -3.64 -4.23
CA ILE A 10 -7.65 -3.59 -3.10
C ILE A 10 -9.08 -3.96 -3.52
N ARG A 11 -9.54 -3.48 -4.69
CA ARG A 11 -10.86 -3.84 -5.22
C ARG A 11 -10.98 -5.33 -5.53
N MET A 12 -9.94 -5.94 -6.11
CA MET A 12 -9.91 -7.38 -6.37
C MET A 12 -9.98 -8.19 -5.06
N LEU A 13 -9.23 -7.80 -4.03
CA LEU A 13 -9.31 -8.45 -2.71
C LEU A 13 -10.71 -8.31 -2.08
N ARG A 14 -11.34 -7.15 -2.22
CA ARG A 14 -12.72 -6.92 -1.74
C ARG A 14 -13.76 -7.74 -2.51
N ALA A 15 -13.48 -8.05 -3.78
CA ALA A 15 -14.29 -8.95 -4.59
C ALA A 15 -14.05 -10.44 -4.26
N GLY A 16 -13.18 -10.76 -3.31
CA GLY A 16 -12.90 -12.13 -2.86
C GLY A 16 -11.70 -12.80 -3.53
N ALA A 17 -10.93 -12.10 -4.37
CA ALA A 17 -9.72 -12.66 -4.95
C ALA A 17 -8.67 -12.96 -3.87
N SER A 18 -7.92 -14.05 -4.06
CA SER A 18 -6.83 -14.43 -3.16
C SER A 18 -5.60 -13.54 -3.35
N PHE A 19 -4.74 -13.46 -2.34
CA PHE A 19 -3.47 -12.73 -2.42
C PHE A 19 -2.55 -13.25 -3.53
N LYS A 20 -2.61 -14.55 -3.83
CA LYS A 20 -1.81 -15.18 -4.90
C LYS A 20 -2.28 -14.72 -6.28
N GLU A 21 -3.60 -14.69 -6.51
CA GLU A 21 -4.17 -14.23 -7.79
C GLU A 21 -3.88 -12.76 -8.04
N VAL A 22 -4.07 -11.91 -7.02
CA VAL A 22 -3.75 -10.49 -7.11
C VAL A 22 -2.25 -10.28 -7.31
N GLY A 23 -1.40 -11.04 -6.61
CA GLY A 23 0.05 -11.01 -6.81
C GLY A 23 0.44 -11.35 -8.25
N LYS A 24 -0.14 -12.42 -8.81
CA LYS A 24 0.08 -12.83 -10.20
C LYS A 24 -0.37 -11.76 -11.19
N ALA A 25 -1.53 -11.15 -10.98
CA ALA A 25 -2.08 -10.11 -11.87
C ALA A 25 -1.19 -8.86 -11.97
N PHE A 26 -0.49 -8.50 -10.89
CA PHE A 26 0.36 -7.30 -10.84
C PHE A 26 1.87 -7.61 -10.82
N TYR A 27 2.26 -8.86 -11.06
CA TYR A 27 3.65 -9.32 -10.98
C TYR A 27 4.33 -8.94 -9.65
N ARG A 28 3.62 -9.17 -8.53
CA ARG A 28 4.09 -8.89 -7.17
C ARG A 28 3.99 -10.11 -6.28
N ASP A 29 4.92 -10.16 -5.33
CA ASP A 29 4.90 -11.17 -4.30
C ASP A 29 3.62 -11.06 -3.44
N PRO A 30 2.96 -12.17 -3.07
CA PRO A 30 1.76 -12.15 -2.23
C PRO A 30 1.97 -11.44 -0.89
N SER A 31 3.17 -11.44 -0.32
CA SER A 31 3.48 -10.70 0.91
C SER A 31 3.38 -9.18 0.72
N ALA A 32 3.72 -8.67 -0.48
CA ALA A 32 3.55 -7.26 -0.80
C ALA A 32 2.06 -6.88 -0.88
N ILE A 33 1.23 -7.75 -1.45
CA ILE A 33 -0.23 -7.58 -1.47
C ILE A 33 -0.81 -7.63 -0.06
N ARG A 34 -0.34 -8.54 0.80
CA ARG A 34 -0.76 -8.61 2.21
C ARG A 34 -0.40 -7.33 2.98
N LYS A 35 0.81 -6.80 2.79
CA LYS A 35 1.24 -5.52 3.38
C LYS A 35 0.37 -4.35 2.91
N LEU A 36 0.03 -4.33 1.62
CA LEU A 36 -0.87 -3.33 1.04
C LEU A 36 -2.26 -3.38 1.69
N GLN A 37 -2.86 -4.57 1.80
CA GLN A 37 -4.16 -4.73 2.46
C GLN A 37 -4.11 -4.30 3.92
N LYS A 38 -3.08 -4.72 4.68
CA LYS A 38 -2.91 -4.31 6.08
C LYS A 38 -2.84 -2.79 6.22
N LYS A 39 -2.05 -2.12 5.40
CA LYS A 39 -1.95 -0.65 5.38
C LYS A 39 -3.29 0.00 5.07
N PHE A 40 -4.00 -0.51 4.07
CA PHE A 40 -5.30 0.03 3.68
C PHE A 40 -6.35 -0.15 4.78
N ASN A 41 -6.37 -1.30 5.47
CA ASN A 41 -7.27 -1.52 6.60
C ASN A 41 -6.98 -0.58 7.78
N LEU A 42 -5.71 -0.21 8.00
CA LEU A 42 -5.31 0.69 9.07
C LEU A 42 -5.57 2.17 8.76
N THR A 43 -5.38 2.58 7.51
CA THR A 43 -5.33 4.01 7.14
C THR A 43 -6.45 4.45 6.19
N GLY A 44 -7.20 3.51 5.63
CA GLY A 44 -8.17 3.75 4.56
C GLY A 44 -7.54 4.20 3.22
N SER A 45 -6.21 4.22 3.11
CA SER A 45 -5.50 4.81 1.98
C SER A 45 -4.50 3.85 1.34
N THR A 46 -4.43 3.89 0.02
CA THR A 46 -3.39 3.21 -0.78
C THR A 46 -2.17 4.09 -1.01
N ASN A 47 -2.27 5.41 -0.79
CA ASN A 47 -1.19 6.37 -0.98
C ASN A 47 -0.03 6.11 -0.02
N ASP A 48 1.21 6.24 -0.49
CA ASP A 48 2.37 6.15 0.38
C ASP A 48 2.45 7.30 1.36
N LYS A 49 3.04 7.02 2.52
CA LYS A 49 3.35 8.07 3.48
C LYS A 49 4.29 9.06 2.77
N PRO A 50 4.05 10.38 2.89
CA PRO A 50 5.05 11.34 2.46
C PRO A 50 6.38 10.99 3.13
N ARG A 51 7.47 10.99 2.35
CA ARG A 51 8.80 10.76 2.91
C ARG A 51 9.11 11.91 3.86
N SER A 52 9.00 11.67 5.15
CA SER A 52 9.40 12.65 6.15
C SER A 52 10.93 12.70 6.15
N GLY A 53 11.50 13.77 5.59
CA GLY A 53 12.84 14.19 5.98
C GLY A 53 12.84 14.60 7.46
N ARG A 54 14.01 14.59 8.10
CA ARG A 54 14.15 15.19 9.43
C ARG A 54 13.91 16.71 9.28
N PRO A 55 12.92 17.30 9.96
CA PRO A 55 12.76 18.75 9.95
C PRO A 55 14.06 19.40 10.48
N SER A 56 14.62 20.36 9.74
CA SER A 56 15.93 20.96 10.02
C SER A 56 15.87 22.10 11.03
N ILE A 57 14.70 22.37 11.61
CA ILE A 57 14.55 23.41 12.62
C ILE A 57 15.24 22.89 13.88
N LEU A 58 16.51 23.26 14.02
CA LEU A 58 17.22 23.20 15.29
C LEU A 58 16.39 24.04 16.26
N SER A 59 15.79 23.41 17.25
CA SER A 59 15.04 24.07 18.31
C SER A 59 15.94 25.16 18.92
N PRO A 60 15.60 26.47 18.83
CA PRO A 60 16.29 27.47 19.63
C PRO A 60 15.80 27.28 21.06
N HIS A 61 16.71 26.87 21.93
CA HIS A 61 16.46 26.62 23.34
C HIS A 61 16.49 27.92 24.14
#